data_AF-A0A1R2B8R6-F1
#
_entry.id   AF-A0A1R2B8R6-F1
#
_cell.length_a   1.000
_cell.length_b   1.000
_cell.length_c   1.000
_cell.angle_alpha   90.00
_cell.angle_beta   90.00
_cell.angle_gamma   90.00
#
_symmetry.space_group_name_H-M   'P 1'
#
loop_
_entity.id
_entity.type
_entity.pdbx_description
1 polymer ?
#
loop_
_entity_poly.entity_id
_entity_poly.type
_entity_poly.pdbx_seq_one_letter_code
_entity_poly.pdbx_strand_id
1 'polypeptide(L)'
;MKLGVGHKKDEIQSILSKNVHNYLVKDYFVEDAQNWCNEISEEVVKEMKGLQEGMKHACIVLILPKGECSLNTASCCYWDNHADSVFSVSLENKSMHIIAILFSLLNKT
;
A
#
# COMPACT_ATOMS: atom_id res chain seq x y z
N MET A 1 6.30 0.94 16.52
CA MET A 1 5.55 1.30 15.30
C MET A 1 4.25 1.97 15.76
N LYS A 2 4.17 3.31 15.73
CA LYS A 2 2.91 3.99 16.07
C LYS A 2 1.95 3.81 14.89
N LEU A 3 0.94 2.97 15.09
CA LEU A 3 -0.27 2.98 14.29
C LEU A 3 -0.97 4.31 14.60
N GLY A 4 -0.74 5.34 13.77
CA GLY A 4 -1.12 6.73 14.04
C GLY A 4 -2.55 6.90 14.56
N VAL A 5 -2.71 7.75 15.57
CA VAL A 5 -4.01 8.08 16.18
C VAL A 5 -4.53 9.34 15.49
N GLY A 6 -5.63 9.23 14.74
CA GLY A 6 -6.27 10.37 14.08
C GLY A 6 -7.37 9.92 13.11
N HIS A 7 -8.45 10.71 12.99
CA HIS A 7 -9.64 10.38 12.18
C HIS A 7 -9.35 10.13 10.69
N LYS A 8 -8.20 10.57 10.17
CA LYS A 8 -7.76 10.31 8.78
C LYS A 8 -7.15 8.91 8.57
N LYS A 9 -6.87 8.15 9.63
CA LYS A 9 -6.24 6.83 9.54
C LYS A 9 -7.13 5.84 8.78
N ASP A 10 -8.42 5.81 9.14
CA ASP A 10 -9.39 4.89 8.56
C ASP A 10 -9.65 5.21 7.09
N GLU A 11 -9.62 6.51 6.74
CA GLU A 11 -9.73 6.99 5.36
C GLU A 11 -8.53 6.55 4.51
N ILE A 12 -7.29 6.72 5.00
CA ILE A 12 -6.08 6.27 4.29
C ILE A 12 -6.06 4.74 4.14
N GLN A 13 -6.41 4.01 5.20
CA GLN A 13 -6.51 2.55 5.16
C GLN A 13 -7.59 2.10 4.15
N SER A 14 -8.71 2.84 4.07
CA SER A 14 -9.78 2.59 3.11
C SER A 14 -9.33 2.82 1.67
N ILE A 15 -8.59 3.91 1.40
CA ILE A 15 -8.00 4.19 0.07
C ILE A 15 -7.10 3.01 -0.35
N LEU A 16 -6.18 2.59 0.51
CA LEU A 16 -5.26 1.50 0.20
C LEU A 16 -6.01 0.18 -0.05
N SER A 17 -6.97 -0.14 0.83
CA SER A 17 -7.75 -1.38 0.73
C SER A 17 -8.64 -1.40 -0.51
N LYS A 18 -9.30 -0.29 -0.84
CA LYS A 18 -10.15 -0.13 -2.04
C LYS A 18 -9.35 -0.39 -3.32
N ASN A 19 -8.20 0.27 -3.47
CA ASN A 19 -7.38 0.16 -4.68
C ASN A 19 -6.86 -1.28 -4.86
N VAL A 20 -6.46 -1.96 -3.77
CA VAL A 20 -6.09 -3.38 -3.85
C VAL A 20 -7.29 -4.29 -4.16
N HIS A 21 -8.46 -4.01 -3.58
CA HIS A 21 -9.66 -4.85 -3.73
C HIS A 21 -10.12 -4.99 -5.19
N ASN A 22 -9.93 -3.94 -6.01
CA ASN A 22 -10.25 -3.94 -7.43
C ASN A 22 -9.54 -5.06 -8.23
N TYR A 23 -8.43 -5.58 -7.73
CA TYR A 23 -7.64 -6.61 -8.40
C TYR A 23 -7.91 -8.02 -7.86
N LEU A 24 -8.63 -8.17 -6.74
CA LEU A 24 -8.94 -9.48 -6.16
C LEU A 24 -9.91 -10.31 -7.00
N VAL A 25 -10.64 -9.68 -7.93
CA VAL A 25 -11.54 -10.36 -8.87
C VAL A 25 -10.80 -11.01 -10.05
N LYS A 26 -9.52 -10.68 -10.24
CA LYS A 26 -8.69 -11.20 -11.34
C LYS A 26 -7.97 -12.48 -10.93
N ASP A 27 -7.80 -13.41 -11.86
CA ASP A 27 -6.86 -14.51 -11.68
C ASP A 27 -5.43 -14.05 -11.95
N TYR A 28 -4.45 -14.68 -11.30
CA TYR A 28 -3.05 -14.29 -11.43
C TYR A 28 -2.48 -14.64 -12.81
N PHE A 29 -1.88 -13.64 -13.47
CA PHE A 29 -1.07 -13.82 -14.67
C PHE A 29 0.25 -13.05 -14.52
N VAL A 30 1.37 -13.71 -14.79
CA VAL A 30 2.71 -13.12 -14.60
C VAL A 30 2.95 -11.91 -15.51
N GLU A 31 2.38 -11.92 -16.72
CA GLU A 31 2.49 -10.83 -17.69
C GLU A 31 1.79 -9.55 -17.22
N ASP A 32 0.71 -9.70 -16.45
CA ASP A 32 -0.11 -8.58 -16.00
C ASP A 32 0.32 -8.05 -14.61
N ALA A 33 0.95 -8.89 -13.79
CA ALA A 33 1.26 -8.57 -12.39
C ALA A 33 2.09 -7.27 -12.24
N GLN A 34 3.07 -7.05 -13.10
CA GLN A 34 3.87 -5.81 -13.07
C GLN A 34 3.02 -4.58 -13.37
N ASN A 35 2.09 -4.68 -14.34
CA ASN A 35 1.22 -3.58 -14.69
C ASN A 35 0.25 -3.27 -13.53
N TRP A 36 -0.33 -4.28 -12.91
CA TRP A 36 -1.21 -4.09 -11.74
C TRP A 36 -0.46 -3.45 -10.56
N CYS A 37 0.80 -3.84 -10.31
CA CYS A 37 1.63 -3.18 -9.30
C CYS A 37 1.77 -1.68 -9.58
N ASN A 38 2.04 -1.31 -10.84
CA ASN A 38 2.18 0.08 -11.25
C ASN A 38 0.86 0.83 -11.06
N GLU A 39 -0.25 0.30 -11.59
CA GLU A 39 -1.59 0.89 -11.50
C GLU A 39 -2.00 1.14 -10.04
N ILE A 40 -1.88 0.14 -9.17
CA ILE A 40 -2.21 0.27 -7.74
C ILE A 40 -1.33 1.35 -7.08
N SER A 41 -0.02 1.32 -7.34
CA SER A 41 0.90 2.27 -6.71
C SER A 41 0.65 3.73 -7.16
N GLU A 42 0.34 3.93 -8.44
CA GLU A 42 0.03 5.24 -9.02
C GLU A 42 -1.30 5.78 -8.50
N GLU A 43 -2.36 4.96 -8.51
CA GLU A 43 -3.68 5.34 -8.01
C GLU A 43 -3.64 5.73 -6.53
N VAL A 44 -2.99 4.92 -5.71
CA VAL A 44 -2.82 5.21 -4.28
C VAL A 44 -2.06 6.53 -4.08
N VAL A 45 -0.91 6.71 -4.73
CA VAL A 45 -0.12 7.96 -4.56
C VAL A 45 -0.90 9.18 -5.07
N LYS A 46 -1.69 9.04 -6.14
CA LYS A 46 -2.52 10.11 -6.69
C LYS A 46 -3.65 10.50 -5.74
N GLU A 47 -4.39 9.54 -5.18
CA GLU A 47 -5.45 9.82 -4.20
C GLU A 47 -4.85 10.44 -2.92
N MET A 48 -3.69 9.95 -2.46
CA MET A 48 -3.02 10.47 -1.28
C MET A 48 -2.55 11.91 -1.42
N LYS A 49 -2.05 12.31 -2.60
CA LYS A 49 -1.69 13.71 -2.88
C LYS A 49 -2.88 14.67 -2.70
N GLY A 50 -4.10 14.23 -3.00
CA GLY A 50 -5.31 15.03 -2.79
C GLY A 50 -5.73 15.12 -1.32
N LEU A 51 -5.48 14.07 -0.53
CA LEU A 51 -5.89 14.00 0.88
C LEU A 51 -4.89 14.66 1.85
N GLN A 52 -3.60 14.60 1.54
CA GLN A 52 -2.49 15.06 2.38
C GLN A 52 -1.54 15.98 1.58
N GLU A 53 -2.05 17.16 1.20
CA GLU A 53 -1.24 18.16 0.53
C GLU A 53 0.03 18.50 1.35
N GLY A 54 1.17 18.60 0.68
CA GLY A 54 2.46 18.87 1.32
C GLY A 54 3.17 17.65 1.94
N MET A 55 2.62 16.44 1.83
CA MET A 55 3.31 15.20 2.20
C MET A 55 3.93 14.49 0.99
N LYS A 56 5.00 13.72 1.22
CA LYS A 56 5.62 12.80 0.27
C LYS A 56 5.07 11.40 0.52
N HIS A 57 4.67 10.70 -0.53
CA HIS A 57 4.12 9.35 -0.44
C HIS A 57 4.95 8.36 -1.25
N ALA A 58 5.17 7.18 -0.70
CA ALA A 58 5.77 6.05 -1.38
C ALA A 58 4.91 4.81 -1.15
N CYS A 59 4.52 4.12 -2.22
CA CYS A 59 3.72 2.89 -2.16
C CYS A 59 4.56 1.72 -2.69
N ILE A 60 4.70 0.67 -1.90
CA ILE A 60 5.28 -0.60 -2.31
C ILE A 60 4.13 -1.57 -2.52
N VAL A 61 4.03 -2.15 -3.71
CA VAL A 61 3.03 -3.17 -4.04
C VAL A 61 3.75 -4.47 -4.37
N LEU A 62 3.31 -5.56 -3.75
CA LEU A 62 3.79 -6.92 -3.98
C LEU A 62 2.60 -7.78 -4.39
N ILE A 63 2.67 -8.39 -5.58
CA ILE A 63 1.70 -9.38 -6.05
C ILE A 63 2.45 -10.71 -6.20
N LEU A 64 1.96 -11.75 -5.54
CA LEU A 64 2.57 -13.07 -5.56
C LEU A 64 1.55 -14.13 -5.95
N PRO A 65 1.88 -15.08 -6.84
CA PRO A 65 1.02 -16.24 -7.07
C PRO A 65 0.88 -17.06 -5.79
N LYS A 66 -0.31 -17.64 -5.57
CA LYS A 66 -0.50 -18.64 -4.52
C LYS A 66 0.30 -19.89 -4.87
N GLY A 67 1.09 -20.34 -3.91
CA GLY A 67 1.94 -21.52 -4.01
C GLY A 67 2.48 -21.92 -2.65
N GLU A 68 3.39 -22.87 -2.60
CA GLU A 68 3.93 -23.41 -1.34
C GLU A 68 5.06 -22.56 -0.72
N CYS A 69 5.23 -21.32 -1.18
CA CYS A 69 6.27 -20.43 -0.69
C CYS A 69 5.73 -19.53 0.43
N SER A 70 6.43 -19.47 1.56
CA SER A 70 6.18 -18.48 2.60
C SER A 70 6.88 -17.17 2.28
N LEU A 71 6.20 -16.04 2.48
CA LEU A 71 6.78 -14.70 2.42
C LEU A 71 6.68 -14.02 3.78
N ASN A 72 7.77 -13.41 4.23
CA ASN A 72 7.78 -12.48 5.35
C ASN A 72 8.33 -11.13 4.88
N THR A 73 7.61 -10.05 5.17
CA THR A 73 8.00 -8.69 4.82
C THR A 73 8.02 -7.83 6.07
N ALA A 74 9.16 -7.18 6.32
CA ALA A 74 9.34 -6.22 7.40
C ALA A 74 9.97 -4.93 6.84
N SER A 75 9.58 -3.80 7.41
CA SER A 75 10.12 -2.48 7.03
C SER A 75 10.57 -1.72 8.28
N CYS A 76 11.75 -1.12 8.22
CA CYS A 76 12.26 -0.22 9.24
C CYS A 76 12.47 1.16 8.62
N CYS A 77 12.04 2.22 9.33
CA CYS A 77 12.14 3.59 8.86
C CYS A 77 12.78 4.46 9.92
N TYR A 78 13.61 5.42 9.50
CA TYR A 78 14.15 6.48 10.33
C TYR A 78 13.42 7.78 9.97
N TRP A 79 12.51 8.23 10.83
CA TRP A 79 11.51 9.24 10.48
C TRP A 79 10.92 9.95 11.70
N ASP A 80 10.06 10.94 11.47
CA ASP A 80 9.38 11.71 12.52
C ASP A 80 8.15 10.95 13.05
N ASN A 81 8.21 10.47 14.29
CA ASN A 81 7.13 9.69 14.91
C ASN A 81 5.82 10.46 15.17
N HIS A 82 5.81 11.77 14.93
CA HIS A 82 4.61 12.61 15.06
C HIS A 82 3.95 12.91 13.72
N ALA A 83 4.74 13.03 12.64
CA ALA A 83 4.24 13.45 11.33
C ALA A 83 4.20 12.31 10.30
N ASP A 84 5.08 11.32 10.43
CA ASP A 84 5.26 10.26 9.45
C ASP A 84 4.47 9.01 9.84
N SER A 85 4.02 8.26 8.84
CA SER A 85 3.16 7.10 9.04
C SER A 85 3.35 6.02 7.99
N VAL A 86 3.02 4.78 8.37
CA VAL A 86 2.94 3.62 7.47
C VAL A 86 1.60 2.95 7.63
N PHE A 87 1.04 2.56 6.49
CA PHE A 87 -0.17 1.77 6.36
C PHE A 87 0.16 0.54 5.54
N SER A 88 -0.43 -0.60 5.91
CA SER A 88 -0.26 -1.82 5.14
C SER A 88 -1.59 -2.55 5.01
N VAL A 89 -1.78 -3.19 3.88
CA VAL A 89 -2.89 -4.10 3.63
C VAL A 89 -2.34 -5.36 2.98
N SER A 90 -2.86 -6.51 3.41
CA SER A 90 -2.54 -7.82 2.83
C SER A 90 -3.87 -8.50 2.55
N LEU A 91 -4.21 -8.63 1.27
CA LEU A 91 -5.42 -9.29 0.79
C LEU A 91 -5.05 -10.43 -0.15
N GLU A 92 -5.97 -11.38 -0.33
CA GLU A 92 -5.74 -12.54 -1.17
C GLU A 92 -7.01 -12.99 -1.86
N ASN A 93 -6.83 -13.72 -2.95
CA ASN A 93 -7.89 -14.48 -3.60
C ASN A 93 -7.45 -15.94 -3.78
N LYS A 94 -8.06 -16.67 -4.72
CA LYS A 94 -7.72 -18.09 -4.96
C LYS A 94 -6.36 -18.29 -5.62
N SER A 95 -5.87 -17.31 -6.38
CA SER A 95 -4.67 -17.45 -7.23
C SER A 95 -3.49 -16.59 -6.79
N MET A 96 -3.67 -15.58 -5.93
CA MET A 96 -2.60 -14.67 -5.52
C MET A 96 -2.80 -14.02 -4.13
N HIS A 97 -1.70 -13.51 -3.60
CA HIS A 97 -1.63 -12.55 -2.51
C HIS A 97 -1.25 -11.17 -3.06
N ILE A 98 -1.86 -10.11 -2.52
CA ILE A 98 -1.51 -8.72 -2.80
C ILE A 98 -1.22 -8.03 -1.48
N ILE A 99 0.00 -7.51 -1.34
CA ILE A 99 0.44 -6.72 -0.20
C ILE A 99 0.76 -5.33 -0.70
N ALA A 100 0.14 -4.30 -0.11
CA ALA A 100 0.50 -2.92 -0.38
C ALA A 100 0.92 -2.22 0.92
N ILE A 101 2.03 -1.48 0.86
CA ILE A 101 2.62 -0.76 1.99
C ILE A 101 2.79 0.70 1.56
N LEU A 102 2.06 1.59 2.21
CA LEU A 102 2.11 3.03 1.97
C LEU A 102 2.90 3.71 3.08
N PHE A 103 3.94 4.45 2.70
CA PHE A 103 4.68 5.36 3.57
C PHE A 103 4.28 6.80 3.25
N SER A 104 3.89 7.55 4.27
CA SER A 104 3.61 8.98 4.17
C SER A 104 4.60 9.72 5.05
N LEU A 105 5.40 10.61 4.44
CA LEU A 105 6.44 11.39 5.10
C LEU A 105 6.19 12.89 4.95
N LEU A 106 6.44 13.64 6.00
CA LEU A 106 6.38 15.09 5.98
C LEU A 106 7.47 15.63 5.04
N ASN A 107 7.10 16.54 4.16
CA ASN A 107 8.06 17.21 3.31
C ASN A 107 8.79 18.30 4.12
N LYS A 108 10.00 18.02 4.59
CA LYS A 108 10.91 19.03 5.16
C LYS A 108 11.65 19.68 3.99
N THR A 109 11.24 20.90 3.61
CA THR A 109 11.99 21.81 2.72
C THR A 109 13.16 22.42 3.43
#